data_AF-A0A6A3KCX5-F1
#
_entry.id   AF-A0A6A3KCX5-F1
#
_cell.length_a   1.000
_cell.length_b   1.000
_cell.length_c   1.000
_cell.angle_alpha   90.00
_cell.angle_beta   90.00
_cell.angle_gamma   90.00
#
_symmetry.space_group_name_H-M   'P 1'
#
loop_
_entity.id
_entity.type
_entity.pdbx_description
1 polymer ?
#
loop_
_entity_poly.entity_id
_entity_poly.type
_entity_poly.pdbx_seq_one_letter_code
_entity_poly.pdbx_strand_id
1 'polypeptide(L)'
;MQKLRRNPARAAKRKKQKRENDAVVPSDNSAVNRFCYILDLGSASVWEYLDPQSVSNTIQACPDVFSEDFTDSVSLRAVENFATENKTHLGRHCECDWMRRLDFHYQSDDRCKGAAPFTVDKTLSILQLPGGAKALLGALLLTKKLMQPFQQAERCRDAAFVPMVCPLVTKKNPSFPTRAAVTRAMDRISLGAGARFFYKFKLNSQPSFVDYIEEHWSGMSGSLCQYCDSLTGPDARKPRKYAGLTSTEIRRIRANCTKLYQPLKAALDKDLRFVRFVRRPRRRSRREWIFTGKYKGLVAGISQGDVLCGLFLVSGFWPHE
;
A
#
# COMPACT_ATOMS: atom_id res chain seq x y z
N MET A 1 -28.06 -14.59 101.92
CA MET A 1 -29.33 -13.98 101.47
C MET A 1 -29.80 -14.70 100.21
N GLN A 2 -31.03 -15.21 100.25
CA GLN A 2 -31.72 -15.91 99.16
C GLN A 2 -32.42 -14.93 98.19
N LYS A 3 -32.88 -15.49 97.06
CA LYS A 3 -34.00 -15.08 96.19
C LYS A 3 -33.68 -14.06 95.07
N LEU A 4 -34.25 -14.13 93.87
CA LEU A 4 -34.92 -15.16 93.04
C LEU A 4 -35.27 -14.49 91.69
N ARG A 5 -35.08 -15.20 90.56
CA ARG A 5 -35.84 -15.20 89.28
C ARG A 5 -36.31 -13.87 88.62
N ARG A 6 -36.11 -13.76 87.29
CA ARG A 6 -37.09 -14.14 86.22
C ARG A 6 -36.59 -13.74 84.81
N ASN A 7 -36.54 -14.70 83.89
CA ASN A 7 -36.64 -14.52 82.42
C ASN A 7 -38.14 -14.36 82.03
N PRO A 8 -38.56 -13.82 80.84
CA PRO A 8 -38.11 -14.29 79.50
C PRO A 8 -38.17 -13.34 78.26
N ALA A 9 -37.46 -13.79 77.21
CA ALA A 9 -37.65 -13.71 75.74
C ALA A 9 -38.51 -12.62 75.02
N ARG A 10 -37.95 -12.07 73.91
CA ARG A 10 -38.63 -11.99 72.58
C ARG A 10 -37.69 -11.57 71.41
N ALA A 11 -37.53 -12.51 70.49
CA ALA A 11 -37.44 -12.45 69.01
C ALA A 11 -36.76 -11.28 68.23
N ALA A 12 -35.69 -11.67 67.51
CA ALA A 12 -35.42 -11.53 66.07
C ALA A 12 -35.53 -10.16 65.34
N LYS A 13 -34.43 -9.76 64.67
CA LYS A 13 -34.34 -9.65 63.18
C LYS A 13 -32.91 -9.40 62.69
N ARG A 14 -32.46 -10.26 61.77
CA ARG A 14 -31.25 -10.11 60.93
C ARG A 14 -31.31 -8.80 60.13
N LYS A 15 -30.20 -8.07 60.07
CA LYS A 15 -29.85 -7.22 58.91
C LYS A 15 -28.41 -7.51 58.49
N LYS A 16 -28.28 -7.93 57.23
CA LYS A 16 -27.07 -8.23 56.46
C LYS A 16 -25.96 -7.20 56.74
N GLN A 17 -24.80 -7.64 57.23
CA GLN A 17 -23.53 -6.98 56.97
C GLN A 17 -23.23 -7.12 55.48
N LYS A 18 -23.32 -6.02 54.76
CA LYS A 18 -22.83 -5.89 53.39
C LYS A 18 -21.31 -5.80 53.51
N ARG A 19 -20.61 -6.89 53.18
CA ARG A 19 -19.16 -6.88 52.94
C ARG A 19 -18.93 -5.94 51.75
N GLU A 20 -18.43 -4.75 51.99
CA GLU A 20 -17.55 -4.10 51.02
C GLU A 20 -16.22 -4.83 51.16
N ASN A 21 -16.04 -5.83 50.30
CA ASN A 21 -14.71 -6.30 49.98
C ASN A 21 -14.03 -5.08 49.35
N ASP A 22 -13.09 -4.47 50.07
CA ASP A 22 -11.97 -3.83 49.42
C ASP A 22 -11.49 -4.81 48.37
N ALA A 23 -11.72 -4.43 47.11
CA ALA A 23 -11.20 -5.13 45.97
C ALA A 23 -9.68 -5.01 46.08
N VAL A 24 -9.08 -5.97 46.77
CA VAL A 24 -7.74 -6.45 46.50
C VAL A 24 -7.66 -6.49 44.98
N VAL A 25 -6.96 -5.51 44.42
CA VAL A 25 -6.60 -5.46 43.01
C VAL A 25 -6.08 -6.86 42.68
N PRO A 26 -6.77 -7.61 41.80
CA PRO A 26 -6.29 -8.94 41.47
C PRO A 26 -4.98 -8.79 40.69
N SER A 27 -3.89 -9.05 41.40
CA SER A 27 -2.55 -9.41 40.95
C SER A 27 -2.48 -9.89 39.49
N ASP A 28 -1.58 -9.26 38.72
CA ASP A 28 -1.02 -9.64 37.41
C ASP A 28 -0.69 -11.15 37.31
N ASN A 29 -1.70 -11.95 36.97
CA ASN A 29 -1.51 -13.33 36.54
C ASN A 29 -2.55 -13.66 35.46
N SER A 30 -2.35 -12.96 34.33
CA SER A 30 -2.68 -13.46 32.98
C SER A 30 -2.41 -14.96 32.98
N ALA A 31 -3.41 -15.81 32.75
CA ALA A 31 -3.96 -15.94 31.41
C ALA A 31 -2.87 -16.15 30.36
N VAL A 32 -1.74 -16.75 30.77
CA VAL A 32 -1.00 -17.67 29.94
C VAL A 32 -0.36 -16.97 28.75
N ASN A 33 -0.48 -15.62 28.64
CA ASN A 33 -0.59 -14.94 27.35
C ASN A 33 -1.00 -15.92 26.26
N ARG A 34 -2.12 -16.61 26.53
CA ARG A 34 -2.75 -17.57 25.62
C ARG A 34 -1.71 -18.47 24.94
N PHE A 35 -0.76 -18.96 25.73
CA PHE A 35 0.24 -19.93 25.35
C PHE A 35 1.07 -19.44 24.15
N CYS A 36 1.33 -18.14 23.99
CA CYS A 36 2.26 -17.58 23.00
C CYS A 36 2.39 -18.33 21.64
N TYR A 37 1.40 -18.45 20.78
CA TYR A 37 -0.02 -18.67 21.01
C TYR A 37 -0.28 -20.10 20.49
N ILE A 38 -0.30 -21.07 21.42
CA ILE A 38 -0.09 -22.53 21.28
C ILE A 38 0.87 -22.90 20.15
N LEU A 39 2.16 -22.65 20.42
CA LEU A 39 3.33 -22.86 19.56
C LEU A 39 3.38 -21.90 18.36
N ASP A 40 3.33 -20.57 18.53
CA ASP A 40 3.39 -19.64 17.37
C ASP A 40 2.29 -19.88 16.28
N LEU A 41 1.23 -20.65 16.58
CA LEU A 41 0.33 -21.44 15.69
C LEU A 41 0.83 -22.85 15.25
N GLY A 42 1.24 -23.71 16.19
CA GLY A 42 1.14 -25.18 16.14
C GLY A 42 2.06 -25.99 15.23
N SER A 43 2.62 -25.40 14.17
CA SER A 43 3.74 -25.93 13.38
C SER A 43 4.15 -24.87 12.35
N ALA A 44 5.41 -24.89 11.90
CA ALA A 44 5.80 -24.19 10.66
C ALA A 44 4.82 -24.51 9.51
N SER A 45 4.16 -25.68 9.57
CA SER A 45 3.15 -26.20 8.66
C SER A 45 1.89 -25.32 8.54
N VAL A 46 1.35 -24.73 9.61
CA VAL A 46 0.11 -23.90 9.51
C VAL A 46 0.36 -22.67 8.63
N TRP A 47 1.51 -22.01 8.83
CA TRP A 47 1.90 -20.84 8.06
C TRP A 47 2.24 -21.15 6.59
N GLU A 48 2.45 -22.42 6.23
CA GLU A 48 2.61 -22.85 4.84
C GLU A 48 1.30 -22.82 4.07
N TYR A 49 0.18 -22.99 4.79
CA TYR A 49 -1.16 -23.00 4.20
C TYR A 49 -1.81 -21.62 4.19
N LEU A 50 -1.27 -20.65 4.92
CA LEU A 50 -1.78 -19.29 4.92
C LEU A 50 -1.29 -18.52 3.69
N ASP A 51 -2.23 -17.96 2.96
CA ASP A 51 -1.92 -16.99 1.91
C ASP A 51 -1.31 -15.70 2.50
N PRO A 52 -0.59 -14.91 1.71
CA PRO A 52 0.09 -13.70 2.19
C PRO A 52 -0.83 -12.68 2.89
N GLN A 53 -2.10 -12.58 2.46
CA GLN A 53 -3.06 -11.65 3.07
C GLN A 53 -3.51 -12.16 4.45
N SER A 54 -3.78 -13.46 4.56
CA SER A 54 -4.14 -14.11 5.83
C SER A 54 -3.00 -13.99 6.86
N VAL A 55 -1.75 -14.13 6.42
CA VAL A 55 -0.57 -13.87 7.27
C VAL A 55 -0.55 -12.44 7.78
N SER A 56 -0.66 -11.45 6.89
CA SER A 56 -0.66 -10.03 7.27
C SER A 56 -1.79 -9.68 8.23
N ASN A 57 -3.00 -10.20 8.00
CA ASN A 57 -4.16 -9.94 8.86
C ASN A 57 -3.94 -10.51 10.25
N THR A 58 -3.38 -11.72 10.36
CA THR A 58 -3.08 -12.37 11.63
C THR A 58 -2.06 -11.58 12.44
N ILE A 59 -0.98 -11.15 11.80
CA ILE A 59 0.06 -10.31 12.45
C ILE A 59 -0.54 -8.97 12.91
N GLN A 60 -1.41 -8.35 12.12
CA GLN A 60 -2.05 -7.07 12.48
C GLN A 60 -3.08 -7.20 13.60
N ALA A 61 -3.81 -8.31 13.67
CA ALA A 61 -4.79 -8.56 14.72
C ALA A 61 -4.14 -8.85 16.08
N CYS A 62 -2.88 -9.32 16.07
CA CYS A 62 -2.15 -9.78 17.25
C CYS A 62 -0.73 -9.14 17.33
N PRO A 63 -0.60 -7.80 17.41
CA PRO A 63 0.69 -7.12 17.27
C PRO A 63 1.67 -7.38 18.41
N ASP A 64 1.19 -7.58 19.64
CA ASP A 64 2.01 -7.77 20.85
C ASP A 64 2.19 -9.26 21.20
N VAL A 65 1.75 -10.15 20.33
CA VAL A 65 1.71 -11.60 20.60
C VAL A 65 2.96 -12.32 20.08
N PHE A 66 3.47 -11.90 18.93
CA PHE A 66 4.58 -12.56 18.24
C PHE A 66 5.88 -11.83 18.52
N SER A 67 6.99 -12.58 18.66
CA SER A 67 8.31 -11.95 18.67
C SER A 67 8.58 -11.28 17.33
N GLU A 68 9.47 -10.28 17.33
CA GLU A 68 9.85 -9.58 16.09
C GLU A 68 10.51 -10.54 15.10
N ASP A 69 11.42 -11.38 15.57
CA ASP A 69 12.10 -12.40 14.76
C ASP A 69 11.12 -13.40 14.13
N PHE A 70 10.12 -13.85 14.90
CA PHE A 70 9.09 -14.74 14.39
C PHE A 70 8.23 -14.04 13.33
N THR A 71 7.78 -12.82 13.64
CA THR A 71 6.98 -12.00 12.74
C THR A 71 7.68 -11.78 11.40
N ASP A 72 8.98 -11.48 11.44
CA ASP A 72 9.77 -11.29 10.22
C ASP A 72 10.01 -12.58 9.45
N SER A 73 10.29 -13.69 10.13
CA SER A 73 10.44 -15.00 9.49
C SER A 73 9.18 -15.42 8.73
N VAL A 74 8.02 -15.32 9.39
CA VAL A 74 6.72 -15.60 8.78
C VAL A 74 6.38 -14.61 7.67
N SER A 75 6.68 -13.33 7.87
CA SER A 75 6.45 -12.32 6.83
C SER A 75 7.33 -12.55 5.60
N LEU A 76 8.59 -12.94 5.79
CA LEU A 76 9.51 -13.28 4.68
C LEU A 76 8.97 -14.47 3.90
N ARG A 77 8.49 -15.50 4.60
CA ARG A 77 7.84 -16.64 3.96
C ARG A 77 6.59 -16.23 3.19
N ALA A 78 5.76 -15.35 3.74
CA ALA A 78 4.60 -14.81 3.04
C ALA A 78 5.00 -13.97 1.81
N VAL A 79 6.13 -13.27 1.84
CA VAL A 79 6.69 -12.57 0.67
C VAL A 79 7.13 -13.57 -0.41
N GLU A 80 7.73 -14.70 -0.03
CA GLU A 80 8.10 -15.79 -0.95
C GLU A 80 6.86 -16.45 -1.57
N ASN A 81 5.83 -16.73 -0.75
CA ASN A 81 4.54 -17.25 -1.23
C ASN A 81 3.88 -16.24 -2.17
N PHE A 82 3.89 -14.95 -1.82
CA PHE A 82 3.39 -13.89 -2.68
C PHE A 82 4.08 -13.89 -4.05
N ALA A 83 5.41 -14.00 -4.08
CA ALA A 83 6.16 -14.07 -5.33
C ALA A 83 5.69 -15.24 -6.20
N THR A 84 5.49 -16.40 -5.58
CA THR A 84 5.04 -17.64 -6.25
C THR A 84 3.60 -17.52 -6.77
N GLU A 85 2.65 -17.17 -5.91
CA GLU A 85 1.22 -17.05 -6.23
C GLU A 85 0.96 -16.02 -7.34
N ASN A 86 1.67 -14.90 -7.30
CA ASN A 86 1.47 -13.80 -8.25
C ASN A 86 2.43 -13.88 -9.44
N LYS A 87 3.17 -14.99 -9.58
CA LYS A 87 4.10 -15.26 -10.70
C LYS A 87 5.07 -14.10 -10.95
N THR A 88 5.67 -13.60 -9.88
CA THR A 88 6.53 -12.42 -9.89
C THR A 88 7.86 -12.68 -9.20
N HIS A 89 8.89 -11.95 -9.61
CA HIS A 89 10.15 -11.84 -8.88
C HIS A 89 10.14 -10.59 -8.01
N LEU A 90 11.00 -10.56 -6.99
CA LEU A 90 11.21 -9.38 -6.15
C LEU A 90 12.71 -9.10 -6.03
N GLY A 91 13.16 -8.03 -6.66
CA GLY A 91 14.55 -7.55 -6.58
C GLY A 91 15.52 -8.24 -7.56
N ARG A 92 15.00 -8.90 -8.60
CA ARG A 92 15.77 -9.56 -9.66
C ARG A 92 15.96 -8.70 -10.91
N HIS A 93 15.32 -7.53 -10.96
CA HIS A 93 15.41 -6.56 -12.06
C HIS A 93 14.94 -7.13 -13.41
N CYS A 94 13.81 -7.85 -13.41
CA CYS A 94 13.28 -8.52 -14.60
C CYS A 94 11.88 -8.01 -15.00
N GLU A 95 11.30 -8.52 -16.11
CA GLU A 95 10.03 -8.01 -16.63
C GLU A 95 8.85 -8.22 -15.68
N CYS A 96 8.73 -9.41 -15.07
CA CYS A 96 7.67 -9.71 -14.11
C CYS A 96 7.94 -9.17 -12.69
N ASP A 97 9.09 -8.53 -12.46
CA ASP A 97 9.49 -8.01 -11.16
C ASP A 97 8.56 -6.87 -10.72
N TRP A 98 8.08 -6.93 -9.48
CA TRP A 98 7.31 -5.81 -8.89
C TRP A 98 8.25 -4.74 -8.32
N MET A 99 9.52 -5.06 -8.08
CA MET A 99 10.57 -4.13 -7.69
C MET A 99 11.25 -3.47 -8.88
N ARG A 100 10.63 -2.39 -9.34
CA ARG A 100 11.02 -1.69 -10.57
C ARG A 100 11.89 -0.47 -10.31
N ARG A 101 12.67 -0.10 -11.32
CA ARG A 101 13.57 1.06 -11.28
C ARG A 101 12.81 2.38 -11.25
N LEU A 102 13.34 3.34 -10.48
CA LEU A 102 12.74 4.67 -10.30
C LEU A 102 13.04 5.65 -11.46
N ASP A 103 13.86 5.25 -12.42
CA ASP A 103 14.23 6.05 -13.60
C ASP A 103 13.32 5.84 -14.81
N PHE A 104 12.26 5.03 -14.67
CA PHE A 104 11.30 4.72 -15.73
C PHE A 104 11.90 3.97 -16.94
N HIS A 105 13.12 3.43 -16.81
CA HIS A 105 13.66 2.54 -17.84
C HIS A 105 12.96 1.20 -17.80
N TYR A 106 12.61 0.72 -18.99
CA TYR A 106 12.13 -0.63 -19.22
C TYR A 106 13.33 -1.50 -19.61
N GLN A 107 13.65 -2.52 -18.83
CA GLN A 107 14.70 -3.49 -19.17
C GLN A 107 14.08 -4.57 -20.06
N SER A 108 14.32 -4.49 -21.38
CA SER A 108 14.00 -5.58 -22.30
C SER A 108 14.99 -6.75 -22.22
N ASP A 109 16.20 -6.50 -21.70
CA ASP A 109 17.34 -7.41 -21.87
C ASP A 109 17.74 -8.20 -20.60
N ASP A 110 17.22 -7.85 -19.41
CA ASP A 110 17.45 -8.59 -18.14
C ASP A 110 16.48 -9.78 -17.97
N ARG A 111 16.34 -10.59 -19.03
CA ARG A 111 15.16 -11.43 -19.29
C ARG A 111 14.59 -12.20 -18.08
N CYS A 112 13.31 -11.95 -17.78
CA CYS A 112 12.40 -12.97 -17.25
C CYS A 112 11.15 -13.06 -18.12
N LYS A 113 10.87 -14.27 -18.65
CA LYS A 113 9.71 -14.60 -19.48
C LYS A 113 8.58 -15.30 -18.69
N GLY A 114 8.46 -15.01 -17.38
CA GLY A 114 7.52 -15.69 -16.49
C GLY A 114 7.91 -17.13 -16.13
N ALA A 115 9.21 -17.46 -16.19
CA ALA A 115 9.68 -18.80 -15.84
C ALA A 115 9.96 -18.91 -14.34
N ALA A 116 9.48 -20.01 -13.75
CA ALA A 116 9.81 -20.41 -12.39
C ALA A 116 11.32 -20.68 -12.23
N PRO A 117 11.88 -20.59 -11.02
CA PRO A 117 11.18 -20.29 -9.77
C PRO A 117 10.95 -18.78 -9.57
N PHE A 118 9.73 -18.43 -9.18
CA PHE A 118 9.36 -17.09 -8.71
C PHE A 118 9.82 -16.93 -7.27
N THR A 119 10.70 -15.95 -7.02
CA THR A 119 11.45 -15.84 -5.77
C THR A 119 11.74 -14.38 -5.41
N VAL A 120 12.13 -14.18 -4.16
CA VAL A 120 12.65 -12.93 -3.62
C VAL A 120 14.17 -12.95 -3.52
N ASP A 121 14.82 -11.85 -3.87
CA ASP A 121 16.24 -11.65 -3.56
C ASP A 121 16.42 -11.38 -2.06
N LYS A 122 16.96 -12.35 -1.32
CA LYS A 122 17.17 -12.26 0.13
C LYS A 122 18.27 -11.25 0.51
N THR A 123 19.06 -10.77 -0.45
CA THR A 123 20.10 -9.76 -0.20
C THR A 123 19.55 -8.34 -0.10
N LEU A 124 18.26 -8.14 -0.38
CA LEU A 124 17.59 -6.85 -0.25
C LEU A 124 17.77 -6.26 1.16
N SER A 125 18.20 -5.00 1.23
CA SER A 125 18.51 -4.35 2.52
C SER A 125 17.33 -4.31 3.48
N ILE A 126 16.09 -4.23 2.97
CA ILE A 126 14.88 -4.26 3.80
C ILE A 126 14.72 -5.61 4.52
N LEU A 127 15.13 -6.72 3.93
CA LEU A 127 15.02 -8.04 4.54
C LEU A 127 16.11 -8.32 5.59
N GLN A 128 17.06 -7.39 5.73
CA GLN A 128 18.15 -7.46 6.70
C GLN A 128 17.88 -6.56 7.92
N LEU A 129 16.70 -5.94 7.99
CA LEU A 129 16.30 -5.03 9.06
C LEU A 129 15.15 -5.65 9.86
N PRO A 130 15.13 -5.46 11.20
CA PRO A 130 13.98 -5.84 12.02
C PRO A 130 12.70 -5.14 11.55
N GLY A 131 11.60 -5.89 11.46
CA GLY A 131 10.30 -5.49 10.92
C GLY A 131 10.26 -5.30 9.40
N GLY A 132 11.38 -5.50 8.70
CA GLY A 132 11.50 -5.15 7.30
C GLY A 132 10.76 -6.10 6.37
N ALA A 133 10.70 -7.40 6.69
CA ALA A 133 9.91 -8.36 5.92
C ALA A 133 8.41 -8.06 6.04
N LYS A 134 7.94 -7.73 7.26
CA LYS A 134 6.56 -7.28 7.51
C LYS A 134 6.22 -6.01 6.73
N ALA A 135 7.13 -5.02 6.73
CA ALA A 135 6.96 -3.78 5.98
C ALA A 135 6.85 -4.03 4.47
N LEU A 136 7.68 -4.91 3.93
CA LEU A 136 7.64 -5.29 2.52
C LEU A 136 6.34 -6.03 2.17
N LEU A 137 5.93 -6.99 2.99
CA LEU A 137 4.66 -7.72 2.82
C LEU A 137 3.48 -6.75 2.76
N GLY A 138 3.39 -5.82 3.71
CA GLY A 138 2.34 -4.81 3.73
C GLY A 138 2.31 -3.95 2.46
N ALA A 139 3.48 -3.56 1.95
CA ALA A 139 3.58 -2.79 0.71
C ALA A 139 3.15 -3.60 -0.53
N LEU A 140 3.49 -4.89 -0.60
CA LEU A 140 3.09 -5.79 -1.68
C LEU A 140 1.58 -6.00 -1.70
N LEU A 141 0.98 -6.29 -0.55
CA LEU A 141 -0.47 -6.49 -0.41
C LEU A 141 -1.24 -5.21 -0.75
N LEU A 142 -0.77 -4.06 -0.27
CA LEU A 142 -1.36 -2.77 -0.63
C LEU A 142 -1.29 -2.57 -2.14
N THR A 143 -0.13 -2.78 -2.76
CA THR A 143 0.03 -2.61 -4.22
C THR A 143 -0.87 -3.55 -5.01
N LYS A 144 -0.98 -4.82 -4.59
CA LYS A 144 -1.90 -5.80 -5.17
C LYS A 144 -3.35 -5.31 -5.09
N LYS A 145 -3.77 -4.79 -3.93
CA LYS A 145 -5.11 -4.21 -3.72
C LYS A 145 -5.37 -3.00 -4.62
N LEU A 146 -4.39 -2.10 -4.78
CA LEU A 146 -4.49 -0.93 -5.66
C LEU A 146 -4.68 -1.32 -7.14
N MET A 147 -4.17 -2.48 -7.56
CA MET A 147 -4.33 -2.98 -8.93
C MET A 147 -5.70 -3.59 -9.23
N GLN A 148 -6.40 -4.14 -8.23
CA GLN A 148 -7.62 -4.93 -8.44
C GLN A 148 -8.69 -4.22 -9.29
N PRO A 149 -9.01 -2.92 -9.09
CA PRO A 149 -10.02 -2.24 -9.89
C PRO A 149 -9.67 -2.19 -11.39
N PHE A 150 -8.38 -2.15 -11.71
CA PHE A 150 -7.87 -2.06 -13.09
C PHE A 150 -7.82 -3.41 -13.79
N GLN A 151 -7.64 -4.51 -13.04
CA GLN A 151 -7.72 -5.86 -13.59
C GLN A 151 -9.16 -6.25 -13.95
N GLN A 152 -10.13 -5.74 -13.19
CA GLN A 152 -11.56 -5.96 -13.43
C GLN A 152 -12.14 -5.05 -14.53
N ALA A 153 -11.44 -3.96 -14.85
CA ALA A 153 -11.83 -3.08 -15.94
C ALA A 153 -11.41 -3.70 -17.28
N GLU A 154 -12.30 -4.46 -17.92
CA GLU A 154 -12.14 -5.16 -19.22
C GLU A 154 -11.82 -4.25 -20.43
N ARG A 155 -11.47 -2.98 -20.21
CA ARG A 155 -11.42 -1.92 -21.24
C ARG A 155 -10.03 -1.61 -21.78
N CYS A 156 -9.05 -2.44 -21.49
CA CYS A 156 -7.67 -2.21 -21.92
C CYS A 156 -7.08 -3.52 -22.43
N ARG A 157 -6.77 -3.57 -23.73
CA ARG A 157 -6.10 -4.74 -24.35
C ARG A 157 -4.73 -5.01 -23.72
N ASP A 158 -4.07 -3.97 -23.23
CA ASP A 158 -2.82 -4.01 -22.47
C ASP A 158 -3.04 -3.55 -21.02
N ALA A 159 -2.26 -4.06 -20.06
CA ALA A 159 -2.32 -3.61 -18.68
C ALA A 159 -2.11 -2.08 -18.58
N ALA A 160 -3.16 -1.33 -18.22
CA ALA A 160 -3.10 0.13 -18.07
C ALA A 160 -2.13 0.55 -16.95
N PHE A 161 -2.03 -0.30 -15.92
CA PHE A 161 -1.17 -0.10 -14.76
C PHE A 161 -0.32 -1.33 -14.46
N VAL A 162 0.89 -1.10 -13.97
CA VAL A 162 1.87 -2.12 -13.58
C VAL A 162 2.34 -1.83 -12.16
N PRO A 163 2.47 -2.85 -11.28
CA PRO A 163 2.84 -2.63 -9.89
C PRO A 163 4.27 -2.11 -9.77
N MET A 164 4.50 -1.30 -8.75
CA MET A 164 5.81 -0.84 -8.33
C MET A 164 5.92 -0.85 -6.82
N VAL A 165 6.93 -1.56 -6.32
CA VAL A 165 7.35 -1.58 -4.92
C VAL A 165 8.85 -1.29 -4.88
N CYS A 166 9.29 -0.36 -4.06
CA CYS A 166 10.70 -0.01 -3.97
C CYS A 166 11.05 0.32 -2.51
N PRO A 167 11.69 -0.60 -1.79
CA PRO A 167 12.19 -0.33 -0.45
C PRO A 167 13.17 0.85 -0.48
N LEU A 168 12.90 1.90 0.32
CA LEU A 168 13.79 3.06 0.42
C LEU A 168 14.76 2.95 1.60
N VAL A 169 14.53 1.98 2.49
CA VAL A 169 15.35 1.76 3.69
C VAL A 169 16.78 1.35 3.33
N THR A 170 17.72 1.87 4.11
CA THR A 170 19.13 1.47 4.04
C THR A 170 19.56 0.99 5.42
N LYS A 171 20.59 0.14 5.51
CA LYS A 171 21.16 -0.33 6.79
C LYS A 171 21.49 0.78 7.81
N LYS A 172 21.53 2.06 7.38
CA LYS A 172 21.95 3.21 8.19
C LYS A 172 20.82 4.15 8.62
N ASN A 173 19.58 3.99 8.15
CA ASN A 173 18.46 4.88 8.51
C ASN A 173 17.11 4.15 8.38
N PRO A 174 16.47 3.80 9.51
CA PRO A 174 15.24 2.99 9.50
C PRO A 174 13.94 3.80 9.36
N SER A 175 13.96 5.14 9.50
CA SER A 175 12.75 5.96 9.32
C SER A 175 12.98 7.26 8.51
N PHE A 176 12.07 7.58 7.58
CA PHE A 176 12.07 8.82 6.80
C PHE A 176 10.84 9.70 7.13
N PRO A 177 10.93 10.57 8.15
CA PRO A 177 9.84 11.48 8.47
C PRO A 177 9.78 12.69 7.52
N THR A 178 10.87 13.02 6.81
CA THR A 178 10.97 14.26 6.03
C THR A 178 11.10 14.02 4.53
N ARG A 179 10.55 14.96 3.75
CA ARG A 179 10.73 15.04 2.30
C ARG A 179 12.19 14.97 1.86
N ALA A 180 13.09 15.64 2.60
CA ALA A 180 14.52 15.64 2.29
C ALA A 180 15.16 14.26 2.50
N ALA A 181 14.77 13.53 3.54
CA ALA A 181 15.27 12.18 3.79
C ALA A 181 14.80 11.21 2.70
N VAL A 182 13.52 11.26 2.33
CA VAL A 182 12.96 10.51 1.20
C VAL A 182 13.71 10.83 -0.10
N THR A 183 13.92 12.12 -0.38
CA THR A 183 14.62 12.56 -1.59
C THR A 183 16.00 11.91 -1.69
N ARG A 184 16.79 11.96 -0.61
CA ARG A 184 18.12 11.35 -0.54
C ARG A 184 18.09 9.82 -0.62
N ALA A 185 17.04 9.17 -0.12
CA ALA A 185 16.90 7.72 -0.20
C ALA A 185 16.64 7.29 -1.65
N MET A 186 15.71 7.95 -2.33
CA MET A 186 15.42 7.68 -3.74
C MET A 186 16.61 8.01 -4.65
N ASP A 187 17.31 9.13 -4.41
CA ASP A 187 18.46 9.54 -5.19
C ASP A 187 19.67 8.60 -5.06
N ARG A 188 19.78 7.87 -3.94
CA ARG A 188 20.78 6.81 -3.74
C ARG A 188 20.49 5.56 -4.59
N ILE A 189 19.21 5.27 -4.83
CA ILE A 189 18.78 4.14 -5.67
C ILE A 189 18.91 4.51 -7.15
N SER A 190 18.47 5.71 -7.52
CA SER A 190 18.55 6.20 -8.89
C SER A 190 18.73 7.71 -8.89
N LEU A 191 19.82 8.15 -9.53
CA LEU A 191 20.24 9.55 -9.50
C LEU A 191 19.14 10.50 -9.99
N GLY A 192 18.68 11.39 -9.11
CA GLY A 192 17.67 12.40 -9.38
C GLY A 192 16.22 11.89 -9.33
N ALA A 193 15.99 10.64 -8.90
CA ALA A 193 14.65 10.09 -8.72
C ALA A 193 13.87 10.80 -7.61
N GLY A 194 14.52 11.12 -6.49
CA GLY A 194 13.91 11.82 -5.36
C GLY A 194 13.54 13.26 -5.71
N ALA A 195 14.48 13.99 -6.33
CA ALA A 195 14.22 15.35 -6.81
C ALA A 195 13.02 15.38 -7.77
N ARG A 196 12.92 14.38 -8.66
CA ARG A 196 11.80 14.22 -9.60
C ARG A 196 10.50 13.87 -8.91
N PHE A 197 10.51 12.97 -7.93
CA PHE A 197 9.31 12.54 -7.19
C PHE A 197 8.56 13.73 -6.57
N PHE A 198 9.31 14.71 -6.08
CA PHE A 198 8.72 15.92 -5.49
C PHE A 198 8.71 17.15 -6.40
N TYR A 199 9.05 16.99 -7.68
CA TYR A 199 9.01 18.08 -8.63
C TYR A 199 7.56 18.40 -9.03
N LYS A 200 7.21 19.69 -9.05
CA LYS A 200 5.91 20.15 -9.56
C LYS A 200 5.98 20.26 -11.08
N PHE A 201 5.45 19.27 -11.78
CA PHE A 201 5.39 19.29 -13.24
C PHE A 201 4.32 20.27 -13.72
N LYS A 202 4.64 21.04 -14.76
CA LYS A 202 3.61 21.73 -15.54
C LYS A 202 2.95 20.70 -16.46
N LEU A 203 1.62 20.62 -16.42
CA LEU A 203 0.86 19.80 -17.36
C LEU A 203 1.21 20.22 -18.78
N ASN A 204 1.37 19.23 -19.67
CA ASN A 204 1.56 19.51 -21.09
C ASN A 204 0.35 20.31 -21.61
N SER A 205 0.62 21.35 -22.39
CA SER A 205 -0.41 22.11 -23.11
C SER A 205 -0.97 21.34 -24.31
N GLN A 206 -0.27 20.31 -24.80
CA GLN A 206 -0.66 19.54 -25.98
C GLN A 206 -1.53 18.31 -25.65
N PRO A 207 -2.54 18.00 -26.48
CA PRO A 207 -3.59 17.04 -26.16
C PRO A 207 -3.10 15.59 -26.18
N SER A 208 -3.66 14.77 -25.30
CA SER A 208 -3.74 13.32 -25.50
C SER A 208 -5.20 12.98 -25.83
N PHE A 209 -5.43 12.18 -26.88
CA PHE A 209 -6.76 11.61 -27.17
C PHE A 209 -7.17 10.50 -26.18
N VAL A 210 -6.23 10.12 -25.31
CA VAL A 210 -6.39 9.10 -24.28
C VAL A 210 -6.60 9.76 -22.92
N ASP A 211 -7.58 9.28 -22.16
CA ASP A 211 -7.86 9.70 -20.79
C ASP A 211 -6.79 9.16 -19.84
N TYR A 212 -6.03 10.07 -19.25
CA TYR A 212 -4.93 9.75 -18.34
C TYR A 212 -5.18 10.31 -16.95
N ILE A 213 -4.87 9.50 -15.92
CA ILE A 213 -4.91 9.93 -14.51
C ILE A 213 -4.12 11.21 -14.22
N GLU A 214 -3.07 11.52 -15.00
CA GLU A 214 -2.29 12.76 -14.90
C GLU A 214 -3.18 14.01 -14.93
N GLU A 215 -4.20 14.02 -15.79
CA GLU A 215 -5.08 15.18 -16.01
C GLU A 215 -6.03 15.41 -14.82
N HIS A 216 -6.40 14.33 -14.13
CA HIS A 216 -7.32 14.37 -12.99
C HIS A 216 -6.58 14.61 -11.67
N TRP A 217 -5.35 14.10 -11.53
CA TRP A 217 -4.67 13.90 -10.24
C TRP A 217 -4.67 15.11 -9.31
N SER A 218 -4.26 16.28 -9.81
CA SER A 218 -4.18 17.51 -9.01
C SER A 218 -5.54 18.13 -8.70
N GLY A 219 -6.56 17.86 -9.52
CA GLY A 219 -7.91 18.39 -9.36
C GLY A 219 -8.87 17.46 -8.60
N MET A 220 -8.42 16.25 -8.23
CA MET A 220 -9.22 15.28 -7.48
C MET A 220 -9.19 15.56 -5.97
N SER A 221 -10.35 15.88 -5.42
CA SER A 221 -10.57 16.07 -3.98
C SER A 221 -11.86 15.37 -3.55
N GLY A 222 -11.73 14.21 -2.90
CA GLY A 222 -12.87 13.34 -2.59
C GLY A 222 -13.61 12.90 -3.85
N SER A 223 -14.91 13.16 -3.92
CA SER A 223 -15.76 12.87 -5.08
C SER A 223 -15.71 13.94 -6.18
N LEU A 224 -15.02 15.06 -5.96
CA LEU A 224 -14.91 16.15 -6.92
C LEU A 224 -13.68 15.98 -7.81
N CYS A 225 -13.80 16.38 -9.08
CA CYS A 225 -12.68 16.42 -10.02
C CYS A 225 -12.82 17.63 -10.94
N GLN A 226 -11.96 18.64 -10.71
CA GLN A 226 -11.96 19.88 -11.48
C GLN A 226 -11.83 19.65 -12.99
N TYR A 227 -11.07 18.63 -13.40
CA TYR A 227 -10.95 18.27 -14.82
C TYR A 227 -12.28 17.78 -15.38
N CYS A 228 -12.94 16.81 -14.72
CA CYS A 228 -14.26 16.33 -15.10
C CYS A 228 -15.32 17.45 -15.13
N ASP A 229 -15.26 18.40 -14.21
CA ASP A 229 -16.18 19.54 -14.13
C ASP A 229 -15.96 20.50 -15.31
N SER A 230 -14.69 20.75 -15.67
CA SER A 230 -14.32 21.61 -16.80
C SER A 230 -14.79 21.09 -18.16
N LEU A 231 -15.12 19.79 -18.27
CA LEU A 231 -15.63 19.19 -19.51
C LEU A 231 -17.12 19.48 -19.76
N THR A 232 -17.90 19.85 -18.73
CA THR A 232 -19.36 20.08 -18.87
C THR A 232 -19.85 21.47 -18.46
N GLY A 233 -18.97 22.36 -18.01
CA GLY A 233 -19.37 23.72 -17.61
C GLY A 233 -20.04 24.49 -18.76
N PRO A 234 -21.10 25.28 -18.48
CA PRO A 234 -21.77 26.14 -19.47
C PRO A 234 -20.87 27.28 -19.96
N ASP A 235 -19.90 27.71 -19.14
CA ASP A 235 -18.83 28.62 -19.55
C ASP A 235 -17.76 27.87 -20.34
N ALA A 236 -17.96 27.83 -21.65
CA ALA A 236 -17.08 27.18 -22.62
C ALA A 236 -15.73 27.90 -22.77
N ARG A 237 -14.91 27.89 -21.72
CA ARG A 237 -13.45 27.73 -21.88
C ARG A 237 -13.13 26.24 -21.85
N LYS A 238 -13.87 25.42 -22.61
CA LYS A 238 -13.35 24.12 -23.02
C LYS A 238 -12.01 24.44 -23.68
N PRO A 239 -10.88 24.02 -23.09
CA PRO A 239 -9.61 24.32 -23.73
C PRO A 239 -9.70 23.70 -25.14
N ARG A 240 -9.34 24.47 -26.19
CA ARG A 240 -9.56 24.11 -27.61
C ARG A 240 -9.29 22.63 -27.93
N LYS A 241 -8.34 22.03 -27.19
CA LYS A 241 -7.97 20.62 -27.15
C LYS A 241 -9.08 19.57 -26.93
N TYR A 242 -10.25 19.90 -26.36
CA TYR A 242 -11.37 18.94 -26.14
C TYR A 242 -12.71 19.42 -26.71
N ALA A 243 -12.70 20.44 -27.58
CA ALA A 243 -13.90 20.98 -28.20
C ALA A 243 -14.65 19.95 -29.08
N GLY A 244 -13.99 18.85 -29.46
CA GLY A 244 -14.56 17.77 -30.27
C GLY A 244 -15.01 16.52 -29.50
N LEU A 245 -14.94 16.49 -28.16
CA LEU A 245 -15.41 15.31 -27.41
C LEU A 245 -16.94 15.23 -27.43
N THR A 246 -17.47 14.05 -27.76
CA THR A 246 -18.90 13.76 -27.70
C THR A 246 -19.39 13.66 -26.25
N SER A 247 -20.69 13.82 -26.02
CA SER A 247 -21.30 13.62 -24.69
C SER A 247 -21.04 12.21 -24.13
N THR A 248 -21.00 11.20 -25.00
CA THR A 248 -20.67 9.82 -24.66
C THR A 248 -19.24 9.67 -24.17
N GLU A 249 -18.28 10.29 -24.84
CA GLU A 249 -16.85 10.28 -24.45
C GLU A 249 -16.64 10.98 -23.10
N ILE A 250 -17.26 12.14 -22.90
CA ILE A 250 -17.21 12.86 -21.62
C ILE A 250 -17.79 12.01 -20.50
N ARG A 251 -18.91 11.31 -20.74
CA ARG A 251 -19.50 10.37 -19.78
C ARG A 251 -18.54 9.22 -19.45
N ARG A 252 -17.79 8.70 -20.43
CA ARG A 252 -16.78 7.64 -20.22
C ARG A 252 -15.60 8.12 -19.40
N ILE A 253 -15.05 9.31 -19.69
CA ILE A 253 -13.98 9.93 -18.90
C ILE A 253 -14.40 10.08 -17.43
N ARG A 254 -15.62 10.58 -17.19
CA ARG A 254 -16.17 10.69 -15.84
C ARG A 254 -16.32 9.35 -15.16
N ALA A 255 -16.82 8.35 -15.87
CA ALA A 255 -16.93 7.00 -15.33
C ALA A 255 -15.57 6.42 -14.92
N ASN A 256 -14.52 6.64 -15.71
CA ASN A 256 -13.16 6.22 -15.36
C ASN A 256 -12.66 6.96 -14.12
N CYS A 257 -12.84 8.28 -14.07
CA CYS A 257 -12.47 9.09 -12.91
C CYS A 257 -13.15 8.57 -11.63
N THR A 258 -14.46 8.38 -11.66
CA THR A 258 -15.25 7.95 -10.49
C THR A 258 -14.98 6.51 -10.09
N LYS A 259 -14.81 5.60 -11.05
CA LYS A 259 -14.65 4.16 -10.75
C LYS A 259 -13.21 3.75 -10.48
N LEU A 260 -12.24 4.46 -11.05
CA LEU A 260 -10.82 4.04 -11.04
C LEU A 260 -9.92 5.07 -10.35
N TYR A 261 -9.90 6.32 -10.83
CA TYR A 261 -8.90 7.29 -10.39
C TYR A 261 -9.16 7.84 -8.97
N GLN A 262 -10.40 8.21 -8.67
CA GLN A 262 -10.79 8.70 -7.35
C GLN A 262 -10.59 7.65 -6.26
N PRO A 263 -11.06 6.39 -6.41
CA PRO A 263 -10.79 5.33 -5.45
C PRO A 263 -9.30 5.04 -5.28
N LEU A 264 -8.53 5.05 -6.38
CA LEU A 264 -7.08 4.84 -6.31
C LEU A 264 -6.39 5.95 -5.49
N LYS A 265 -6.71 7.21 -5.75
CA LYS A 265 -6.14 8.34 -5.01
C LYS A 265 -6.56 8.29 -3.54
N ALA A 266 -7.82 8.00 -3.25
CA ALA A 266 -8.31 7.86 -1.88
C ALA A 266 -7.60 6.72 -1.12
N ALA A 267 -7.38 5.57 -1.76
CA ALA A 267 -6.65 4.45 -1.16
C ALA A 267 -5.18 4.81 -0.88
N LEU A 268 -4.51 5.48 -1.83
CA LEU A 268 -3.14 5.96 -1.63
C LEU A 268 -3.07 7.00 -0.51
N ASP A 269 -3.94 8.01 -0.51
CA ASP A 269 -3.99 9.08 0.50
C ASP A 269 -4.30 8.54 1.91
N LYS A 270 -5.02 7.41 2.02
CA LYS A 270 -5.35 6.75 3.28
C LYS A 270 -4.13 6.05 3.91
N ASP A 271 -3.42 5.25 3.12
CA ASP A 271 -2.44 4.29 3.65
C ASP A 271 -0.99 4.78 3.50
N LEU A 272 -0.74 5.85 2.72
CA LEU A 272 0.60 6.31 2.35
C LEU A 272 0.84 7.80 2.64
N ARG A 273 2.11 8.11 2.90
CA ARG A 273 2.63 9.49 2.99
C ARG A 273 3.19 9.93 1.64
N PHE A 274 3.29 11.24 1.45
CA PHE A 274 3.91 11.85 0.26
C PHE A 274 3.31 11.38 -1.07
N VAL A 275 2.01 11.13 -1.11
CA VAL A 275 1.29 10.64 -2.29
C VAL A 275 1.40 11.64 -3.45
N ARG A 276 1.87 11.15 -4.61
CA ARG A 276 2.14 11.96 -5.80
C ARG A 276 1.88 11.19 -7.09
N PHE A 277 1.51 11.94 -8.11
CA PHE A 277 1.73 11.57 -9.50
C PHE A 277 3.08 12.12 -9.94
N VAL A 278 3.92 11.26 -10.49
CA VAL A 278 5.25 11.58 -11.02
C VAL A 278 5.24 11.29 -12.50
N ARG A 279 5.51 12.33 -13.28
CA ARG A 279 5.60 12.21 -14.73
C ARG A 279 6.90 11.52 -15.12
N ARG A 280 6.86 10.69 -16.18
CA ARG A 280 8.10 10.16 -16.75
C ARG A 280 9.08 11.29 -17.10
N PRO A 281 10.40 11.07 -17.00
CA PRO A 281 11.38 12.05 -17.44
C PRO A 281 11.15 12.48 -18.89
N ARG A 282 11.25 13.79 -19.18
CA ARG A 282 11.38 14.25 -20.57
C ARG A 282 12.81 13.93 -21.05
N ARG A 283 12.96 13.56 -22.31
CA ARG A 283 14.21 13.14 -22.97
C ARG A 283 15.38 14.04 -22.54
N ARG A 284 16.50 13.46 -22.07
CA ARG A 284 17.70 14.23 -21.71
C ARG A 284 18.58 14.53 -22.93
N SER A 285 18.55 13.70 -24.00
CA SER A 285 19.24 14.04 -25.25
C SER A 285 18.71 13.36 -26.52
N ARG A 286 19.12 13.89 -27.68
CA ARG A 286 18.91 13.34 -29.04
C ARG A 286 19.82 12.13 -29.33
N ARG A 287 20.59 11.60 -28.36
CA ARG A 287 21.35 10.34 -28.50
C ARG A 287 20.70 9.18 -27.72
N GLU A 288 19.72 9.46 -26.87
CA GLU A 288 18.91 8.49 -26.12
C GLU A 288 17.63 8.12 -26.89
N TRP A 289 17.73 7.88 -28.21
CA TRP A 289 16.57 7.51 -29.05
C TRP A 289 15.93 6.17 -28.65
N ILE A 290 16.60 5.39 -27.80
CA ILE A 290 16.16 4.07 -27.33
C ILE A 290 15.23 4.20 -26.09
N PHE A 291 14.81 5.40 -25.68
CA PHE A 291 13.81 5.54 -24.62
C PHE A 291 12.38 5.21 -25.11
N THR A 292 12.18 3.96 -25.53
CA THR A 292 10.89 3.28 -25.76
C THR A 292 10.31 2.75 -24.44
N GLY A 293 10.50 3.49 -23.34
CA GLY A 293 9.98 3.09 -22.03
C GLY A 293 8.46 2.94 -22.05
N LYS A 294 7.98 1.75 -21.66
CA LYS A 294 6.55 1.39 -21.54
C LYS A 294 5.80 2.31 -20.57
N TYR A 295 6.48 2.86 -19.58
CA TYR A 295 5.88 3.68 -18.51
C TYR A 295 5.73 5.16 -18.90
N LYS A 296 4.52 5.69 -18.73
CA LYS A 296 4.12 7.09 -19.01
C LYS A 296 4.14 7.98 -17.77
N GLY A 297 3.93 7.39 -16.60
CA GLY A 297 3.85 8.07 -15.31
C GLY A 297 3.84 7.08 -14.16
N LEU A 298 3.92 7.57 -12.94
CA LEU A 298 3.89 6.80 -11.72
C LEU A 298 2.94 7.47 -10.72
N VAL A 299 2.00 6.72 -10.18
CA VAL A 299 1.23 7.14 -8.99
C VAL A 299 1.74 6.34 -7.81
N ALA A 300 2.29 7.01 -6.80
CA ALA A 300 2.91 6.33 -5.68
C ALA A 300 2.91 7.19 -4.42
N GLY A 301 3.10 6.50 -3.29
CA GLY A 301 3.34 7.08 -1.98
C GLY A 301 4.29 6.20 -1.18
N ILE A 302 4.58 6.60 0.05
CA ILE A 302 5.54 5.93 0.93
C ILE A 302 4.80 5.37 2.14
N SER A 303 4.95 4.07 2.37
CA SER A 303 4.33 3.39 3.48
C SER A 303 4.94 3.81 4.83
N GLN A 304 4.34 3.34 5.93
CA GLN A 304 4.93 3.54 7.25
C GLN A 304 6.27 2.82 7.41
N GLY A 305 6.44 1.67 6.75
CA GLY A 305 7.70 0.92 6.70
C GLY A 305 8.69 1.42 5.63
N ASP A 306 8.55 2.67 5.18
CA ASP A 306 9.46 3.33 4.23
C ASP A 306 9.68 2.57 2.92
N VAL A 307 8.64 1.93 2.45
CA VAL A 307 8.57 1.34 1.11
C VAL A 307 7.80 2.29 0.21
N LEU A 308 8.40 2.71 -0.90
CA LEU A 308 7.67 3.38 -1.96
C LEU A 308 6.81 2.33 -2.67
N CYS A 309 5.50 2.55 -2.72
CA CYS A 309 4.58 1.65 -3.41
C CYS A 309 3.56 2.42 -4.24
N GLY A 310 3.12 1.80 -5.33
CA GLY A 310 2.23 2.43 -6.28
C GLY A 310 2.16 1.70 -7.61
N LEU A 311 1.72 2.41 -8.63
CA LEU A 311 1.45 1.87 -9.95
C LEU A 311 2.11 2.72 -11.03
N PHE A 312 2.90 2.10 -11.89
CA PHE A 312 3.29 2.72 -13.15
C PHE A 312 2.11 2.72 -14.11
N LEU A 313 1.86 3.87 -14.72
CA LEU A 313 0.94 4.06 -15.83
C LEU A 313 1.63 3.61 -17.12
N VAL A 314 1.02 2.67 -17.85
CA VAL A 314 1.50 2.17 -19.15
C VAL A 314 0.66 2.71 -20.30
N SER A 315 -0.65 2.58 -20.16
CA SER A 315 -1.64 3.05 -21.12
C SER A 315 -2.73 3.83 -20.38
N GLY A 316 -3.39 4.74 -21.09
CA GLY A 316 -4.58 5.41 -20.58
C GLY A 316 -5.82 4.74 -21.16
N PHE A 317 -6.99 5.25 -20.78
CA PHE A 317 -8.26 4.71 -21.26
C PHE A 317 -8.71 5.46 -22.50
N TRP A 318 -9.06 4.72 -23.55
CA TRP A 318 -9.61 5.32 -24.75
C TRP A 318 -11.07 5.70 -24.50
N PRO A 319 -11.45 6.97 -24.63
CA PRO A 319 -12.84 7.38 -24.45
C PRO A 319 -13.73 6.95 -25.63
N HIS A 320 -13.14 6.54 -26.75
CA HIS A 320 -13.84 6.16 -27.98
C HIS A 320 -14.25 4.68 -28.05
N GLU A 321 -13.61 3.80 -27.27
CA GLU A 321 -13.98 2.37 -27.13
C GLU A 321 -15.15 2.18 -26.16
#